data_AF-A0A948YCQ2-F1
#
_entry.id   AF-A0A948YCQ2-F1
#
_cell.length_a   1.000
_cell.length_b   1.000
_cell.length_c   1.000
_cell.angle_alpha   90.00
_cell.angle_beta   90.00
_cell.angle_gamma   90.00
#
_symmetry.space_group_name_H-M   'P 1'
#
loop_
_entity.id
_entity.type
_entity.pdbx_description
1 polymer ?
#
loop_
_entity_poly.entity_id
_entity_poly.type
_entity_poly.pdbx_seq_one_letter_code
_entity_poly.pdbx_strand_id
1 'polypeptide(L)'
;MKQNCPLCSHEATLFYQNTDNYFQCKECHSLFVDTNARPNIKQEKERYELHSDDVEDKGYQNFVSPMTSAIMQDYSKQSRGLDFGAGIGPIISKVVQDRGYNIKQYDPFFHNYPELLKEKYDYVASCEVVEHFYHPHKEFGLLKSLLDEDAKLYIMTDLYDESIDFAKWYYKNDSTHVFFYTKESFEWIQKEFGFKSLKIDKRLVTLS
;
A
#
# COMPACT_ATOMS: atom_id res chain seq x y z
N MET A 1 14.92 -23.15 -3.51
CA MET A 1 15.45 -21.98 -2.79
C MET A 1 14.45 -21.58 -1.72
N LYS A 2 14.91 -21.09 -0.57
CA LYS A 2 14.08 -20.68 0.57
C LYS A 2 14.51 -19.30 1.05
N GLN A 3 13.55 -18.47 1.45
CA GLN A 3 13.79 -17.17 2.08
C GLN A 3 12.85 -16.98 3.26
N ASN A 4 13.19 -16.10 4.20
CA ASN A 4 12.26 -15.69 5.25
C ASN A 4 11.33 -14.60 4.71
N CYS A 5 10.03 -14.76 4.93
CA CYS A 5 9.03 -13.79 4.53
C CYS A 5 9.23 -12.44 5.25
N PRO A 6 9.37 -11.32 4.52
CA PRO A 6 9.50 -9.98 5.12
C PRO A 6 8.31 -9.52 5.99
N LEU A 7 7.14 -10.17 5.87
CA LEU A 7 5.93 -9.81 6.63
C LEU A 7 5.77 -10.61 7.92
N CYS A 8 5.96 -11.94 7.88
CA CYS A 8 5.69 -12.81 9.03
C CYS A 8 6.92 -13.62 9.51
N SER A 9 8.09 -13.41 8.90
CA SER A 9 9.35 -14.11 9.18
C SER A 9 9.35 -15.64 8.95
N HIS A 10 8.24 -16.23 8.52
CA HIS A 10 8.15 -17.66 8.20
C HIS A 10 8.81 -17.99 6.87
N GLU A 11 9.11 -19.27 6.68
CA GLU A 11 9.71 -19.77 5.45
C GLU A 11 8.80 -19.53 4.23
N ALA A 12 9.39 -19.01 3.17
CA ALA A 12 8.83 -18.90 1.84
C ALA A 12 9.63 -19.75 0.86
N THR A 13 8.92 -20.35 -0.09
CA THR A 13 9.50 -21.22 -1.13
C THR A 13 9.41 -20.54 -2.48
N LEU A 14 10.33 -20.90 -3.38
CA LEU A 14 10.28 -20.45 -4.77
C LEU A 14 8.90 -20.75 -5.37
N PHE A 15 8.26 -19.72 -5.91
CA PHE A 15 6.92 -19.76 -6.50
C PHE A 15 6.98 -19.61 -8.01
N TYR A 16 7.76 -18.63 -8.50
CA TYR A 16 7.92 -18.36 -9.91
C TYR A 16 9.35 -17.91 -10.21
N GLN A 17 9.86 -18.28 -11.39
CA GLN A 17 11.19 -17.93 -11.84
C GLN A 17 11.14 -17.47 -13.29
N ASN A 18 11.64 -16.26 -13.55
CA ASN A 18 11.89 -15.74 -14.88
C ASN A 18 13.20 -14.90 -14.84
N THR A 19 13.15 -13.61 -15.20
CA THR A 19 14.25 -12.67 -14.95
C THR A 19 14.58 -12.59 -13.46
N ASP A 20 13.54 -12.52 -12.62
CA ASP A 20 13.64 -12.53 -11.17
C ASP A 20 13.01 -13.79 -10.57
N ASN A 21 13.44 -14.11 -9.35
CA ASN A 21 12.83 -15.15 -8.52
C ASN A 21 11.76 -14.53 -7.62
N TYR A 22 10.59 -15.14 -7.60
CA TYR A 22 9.50 -14.78 -6.70
C TYR A 22 9.25 -15.92 -5.72
N PHE A 23 9.07 -15.58 -4.46
CA PHE A 23 8.84 -16.51 -3.36
C PHE A 23 7.42 -16.32 -2.83
N GLN A 24 6.79 -17.41 -2.42
CA GLN A 24 5.50 -17.39 -1.74
C GLN A 24 5.66 -17.93 -0.32
N CYS A 25 5.14 -17.17 0.65
CA CYS A 25 5.11 -17.57 2.04
C CYS A 25 3.99 -18.61 2.27
N LYS A 26 4.26 -19.66 3.04
CA LYS A 26 3.24 -20.67 3.38
C LYS A 26 2.35 -20.30 4.56
N GLU A 27 2.75 -19.30 5.34
CA GLU A 27 2.02 -18.86 6.54
C GLU A 27 1.06 -17.71 6.23
N CYS A 28 1.56 -16.62 5.64
CA CYS A 28 0.75 -15.45 5.32
C CYS A 28 0.41 -15.34 3.83
N HIS A 29 0.79 -16.33 3.00
CA HIS A 29 0.46 -16.41 1.56
C HIS A 29 0.92 -15.25 0.65
N SER A 30 1.56 -14.23 1.20
CA SER A 30 2.18 -13.15 0.42
C SER A 30 3.24 -13.67 -0.56
N LEU A 31 3.40 -12.93 -1.65
CA LEU A 31 4.45 -13.15 -2.63
C LEU A 31 5.45 -11.99 -2.57
N PHE A 32 6.72 -12.27 -2.83
CA PHE A 32 7.74 -11.23 -2.87
C PHE A 32 8.88 -11.61 -3.80
N VAL A 33 9.51 -10.61 -4.39
CA VAL A 33 10.72 -10.79 -5.18
C VAL A 33 11.89 -11.15 -4.26
N ASP A 34 12.87 -11.88 -4.79
CA ASP A 34 14.15 -12.12 -4.12
C ASP A 34 14.67 -10.82 -3.48
N THR A 35 14.97 -10.87 -2.18
CA THR A 35 15.46 -9.70 -1.43
C THR A 35 16.71 -9.07 -2.03
N ASN A 36 17.51 -9.84 -2.77
CA ASN A 36 18.73 -9.35 -3.45
C ASN A 36 18.46 -8.70 -4.82
N ALA A 37 17.26 -8.87 -5.38
CA ALA A 37 16.87 -8.32 -6.68
C ALA A 37 16.11 -6.98 -6.56
N ARG A 38 15.92 -6.48 -5.34
CA ARG A 38 15.21 -5.22 -5.09
C ARG A 38 16.00 -4.03 -5.63
N PRO A 39 15.32 -3.02 -6.22
CA PRO A 39 16.00 -1.80 -6.64
C PRO A 39 16.62 -1.08 -5.43
N ASN A 40 17.68 -0.32 -5.68
CA ASN A 40 18.17 0.61 -4.68
C ASN A 40 17.33 1.91 -4.67
N ILE A 41 17.48 2.70 -3.61
CA ILE A 41 16.71 3.94 -3.39
C ILE A 41 16.76 4.92 -4.57
N LYS A 42 17.88 4.96 -5.31
CA LYS A 42 18.02 5.84 -6.49
C LYS A 42 17.16 5.32 -7.63
N GLN A 43 17.20 4.02 -7.90
CA GLN A 43 16.40 3.38 -8.94
C GLN A 43 14.90 3.49 -8.65
N GLU A 44 14.49 3.35 -7.38
CA GLU A 44 13.10 3.57 -6.97
C GLU A 44 12.64 5.00 -7.27
N LYS A 45 13.42 6.00 -6.82
CA LYS A 45 13.09 7.40 -7.06
C LYS A 45 13.02 7.75 -8.55
N GLU A 46 13.99 7.27 -9.34
CA GLU A 46 13.99 7.44 -10.81
C GLU A 46 12.74 6.83 -11.45
N ARG A 47 12.25 5.69 -10.95
CA ARG A 47 11.00 5.08 -11.42
C ARG A 47 9.78 5.92 -11.04
N TYR A 48 9.70 6.38 -9.79
CA TYR A 48 8.57 7.20 -9.32
C TYR A 48 8.47 8.54 -10.05
N GLU A 49 9.60 9.13 -10.45
CA GLU A 49 9.65 10.35 -11.27
C GLU A 49 9.08 10.18 -12.68
N LEU A 50 8.86 8.94 -13.15
CA LEU A 50 8.20 8.64 -14.42
C LEU A 50 6.68 8.56 -14.29
N HIS A 51 6.12 8.58 -13.07
CA HIS A 51 4.68 8.58 -12.88
C HIS A 51 4.07 9.93 -13.25
N SER A 52 2.84 9.89 -13.76
CA SER A 52 2.08 11.10 -14.08
C SER A 52 1.79 11.87 -12.79
N ASP A 53 2.09 13.16 -12.80
CA ASP A 53 1.75 14.12 -11.75
C ASP A 53 0.45 14.88 -12.05
N ASP A 54 -0.21 14.58 -13.19
CA ASP A 54 -1.47 15.20 -13.59
C ASP A 54 -2.63 14.75 -12.68
N VAL A 55 -2.85 15.51 -11.62
CA VAL A 55 -3.96 15.29 -10.69
C VAL A 55 -5.33 15.69 -11.26
N GLU A 56 -5.37 16.35 -12.41
CA GLU A 56 -6.61 16.71 -13.11
C GLU A 56 -7.04 15.62 -14.12
N ASP A 57 -6.22 14.58 -14.32
CA ASP A 57 -6.58 13.44 -15.16
C ASP A 57 -7.81 12.71 -14.61
N LYS A 58 -8.89 12.71 -15.39
CA LYS A 58 -10.16 12.10 -14.99
C LYS A 58 -10.09 10.59 -14.87
N GLY A 59 -9.23 9.94 -15.65
CA GLY A 59 -8.99 8.50 -15.54
C GLY A 59 -8.41 8.15 -14.18
N TYR A 60 -7.42 8.92 -13.72
CA TYR A 60 -6.77 8.74 -12.44
C TYR A 60 -7.69 9.09 -11.26
N GLN A 61 -8.45 10.19 -11.36
CA GLN A 61 -9.49 10.51 -10.37
C GLN A 61 -10.55 9.41 -10.25
N ASN A 62 -10.97 8.81 -11.38
CA ASN A 62 -11.89 7.68 -11.39
C ASN A 62 -11.27 6.41 -10.79
N PHE A 63 -9.99 6.16 -11.05
CA PHE A 63 -9.26 5.04 -10.47
C PHE A 63 -9.24 5.11 -8.94
N VAL A 64 -8.95 6.29 -8.37
CA VAL A 64 -8.90 6.47 -6.91
C VAL A 64 -10.26 6.73 -6.27
N SER A 65 -11.33 6.83 -7.06
CA SER A 65 -12.66 7.17 -6.56
C SER A 65 -13.19 6.20 -5.49
N PRO A 66 -12.91 4.88 -5.51
CA PRO A 66 -13.37 3.98 -4.45
C PRO A 66 -12.84 4.36 -3.07
N MET A 67 -11.53 4.66 -2.97
CA MET A 67 -10.90 5.07 -1.71
C MET A 67 -11.42 6.42 -1.23
N THR A 68 -11.44 7.42 -2.11
CA THR A 68 -11.87 8.77 -1.74
C THR A 68 -13.36 8.82 -1.37
N SER A 69 -14.20 8.03 -2.05
CA SER A 69 -15.62 7.88 -1.70
C SER A 69 -15.80 7.21 -0.33
N ALA A 70 -15.01 6.18 -0.02
CA ALA A 70 -15.07 5.51 1.29
C ALA A 70 -14.68 6.47 2.43
N ILE A 71 -13.59 7.23 2.24
CA ILE A 71 -13.17 8.27 3.20
C ILE A 71 -14.30 9.28 3.44
N MET A 72 -14.91 9.80 2.37
CA MET A 72 -15.96 10.81 2.50
C MET A 72 -17.26 10.28 3.09
N GLN A 73 -17.55 8.99 2.90
CA GLN A 73 -18.69 8.32 3.51
C GLN A 73 -18.49 8.12 5.02
N ASP A 74 -17.27 7.78 5.43
CA ASP A 74 -16.96 7.38 6.80
C ASP A 74 -16.58 8.55 7.71
N TYR A 75 -16.11 9.68 7.14
CA TYR A 75 -15.54 10.78 7.90
C TYR A 75 -16.17 12.15 7.59
N SER A 76 -16.00 13.06 8.55
CA SER A 76 -16.37 14.46 8.40
C SER A 76 -15.23 15.27 7.78
N LYS A 77 -15.52 16.49 7.33
CA LYS A 77 -14.53 17.43 6.81
C LYS A 77 -13.48 17.86 7.85
N GLN A 78 -13.84 17.77 9.14
CA GLN A 78 -12.97 18.12 10.26
C GLN A 78 -12.04 16.98 10.68
N SER A 79 -12.30 15.75 10.23
CA SER A 79 -11.47 14.58 10.52
C SER A 79 -10.08 14.75 9.91
N ARG A 80 -9.03 14.42 10.67
CA ARG A 80 -7.62 14.54 10.30
C ARG A 80 -7.20 13.29 9.52
N GLY A 81 -6.92 13.47 8.23
CA GLY A 81 -6.36 12.43 7.37
C GLY A 81 -4.84 12.51 7.21
N LEU A 82 -4.25 11.37 6.89
CA LEU A 82 -2.90 11.29 6.30
C LEU A 82 -2.97 10.53 4.97
N ASP A 83 -2.37 11.10 3.94
CA ASP A 83 -2.04 10.46 2.66
C ASP A 83 -0.60 9.94 2.78
N PHE A 84 -0.44 8.64 3.05
CA PHE A 84 0.83 7.98 3.28
C PHE A 84 1.36 7.37 1.98
N GLY A 85 2.51 7.88 1.52
CA GLY A 85 3.06 7.60 0.20
C GLY A 85 2.40 8.44 -0.88
N ALA A 86 2.21 9.73 -0.61
CA ALA A 86 1.45 10.63 -1.46
C ALA A 86 2.06 10.86 -2.87
N GLY A 87 3.33 10.51 -3.08
CA GLY A 87 3.98 10.62 -4.39
C GLY A 87 4.16 12.07 -4.87
N ILE A 88 4.40 12.25 -6.18
CA ILE A 88 4.57 13.58 -6.81
C ILE A 88 3.22 14.26 -7.05
N GLY A 89 2.23 13.48 -7.52
CA GLY A 89 0.86 13.92 -7.77
C GLY A 89 -0.08 13.34 -6.71
N PRO A 90 -0.25 14.00 -5.55
CA PRO A 90 -1.01 13.46 -4.42
C PRO A 90 -2.52 13.49 -4.69
N ILE A 91 -2.98 12.60 -5.55
CA ILE A 91 -4.34 12.58 -6.10
C ILE A 91 -5.40 12.34 -5.02
N ILE A 92 -5.11 11.49 -4.03
CA ILE A 92 -6.03 11.23 -2.92
C ILE A 92 -6.28 12.54 -2.19
N SER A 93 -5.19 13.22 -1.81
CA SER A 93 -5.24 14.53 -1.19
C SER A 93 -6.01 15.54 -2.03
N LYS A 94 -5.69 15.68 -3.33
CA LYS A 94 -6.37 16.62 -4.23
C LYS A 94 -7.89 16.40 -4.23
N VAL A 95 -8.32 15.17 -4.48
CA VAL A 95 -9.72 14.79 -4.65
C VAL A 95 -10.54 15.06 -3.38
N VAL A 96 -10.00 14.78 -2.19
CA VAL A 96 -10.72 15.02 -0.93
C VAL A 96 -10.62 16.49 -0.48
N GLN A 97 -9.50 17.17 -0.71
CA GLN A 97 -9.32 18.59 -0.40
C GLN A 97 -10.22 19.49 -1.25
N ASP A 98 -10.41 19.19 -2.54
CA ASP A 98 -11.36 19.89 -3.41
C ASP A 98 -12.81 19.84 -2.87
N ARG A 99 -13.12 18.84 -2.03
CA ARG A 99 -14.43 18.68 -1.36
C ARG A 99 -14.44 19.23 0.07
N GLY A 100 -13.31 19.77 0.52
CA GLY A 100 -13.12 20.44 1.80
C GLY A 100 -12.71 19.54 2.96
N TYR A 101 -12.19 18.34 2.70
CA TYR A 101 -11.68 17.45 3.74
C TYR A 101 -10.24 17.79 4.12
N ASN A 102 -9.91 17.58 5.39
CA ASN A 102 -8.55 17.75 5.90
C ASN A 102 -7.72 16.47 5.72
N ILE A 103 -6.59 16.59 5.03
CA ILE A 103 -5.62 15.52 4.83
C ILE A 103 -4.23 16.12 4.66
N LYS A 104 -3.24 15.56 5.35
CA LYS A 104 -1.82 15.90 5.20
C LYS A 104 -1.14 14.89 4.29
N GLN A 105 -0.08 15.30 3.60
CA GLN A 105 0.68 14.46 2.69
C GLN A 105 2.00 14.05 3.34
N TYR A 106 2.33 12.77 3.28
CA TYR A 106 3.64 12.25 3.65
C TYR A 106 4.18 11.35 2.55
N ASP A 107 5.43 11.59 2.15
CA ASP A 107 6.17 10.76 1.21
C ASP A 107 7.68 10.96 1.46
N PRO A 108 8.50 9.91 1.57
CA PRO A 108 9.92 10.05 1.88
C PRO A 108 10.73 10.81 0.82
N PHE A 109 10.26 10.85 -0.44
CA PHE A 109 10.94 11.52 -1.55
C PHE A 109 10.35 12.90 -1.86
N PHE A 110 9.03 13.05 -1.80
CA PHE A 110 8.33 14.21 -2.35
C PHE A 110 7.64 15.09 -1.29
N HIS A 111 7.27 14.51 -0.15
CA HIS A 111 6.59 15.19 0.96
C HIS A 111 7.21 14.76 2.31
N ASN A 112 8.52 14.96 2.43
CA ASN A 112 9.32 14.40 3.54
C ASN A 112 9.17 15.23 4.83
N TYR A 113 8.03 15.04 5.49
CA TYR A 113 7.65 15.66 6.74
C TYR A 113 7.59 14.60 7.86
N PRO A 114 8.73 14.11 8.35
CA PRO A 114 8.78 12.99 9.29
C PRO A 114 8.12 13.28 10.64
N GLU A 115 7.88 14.54 10.99
CA GLU A 115 7.07 14.94 12.13
C GLU A 115 5.63 14.43 12.06
N LEU A 116 5.07 14.25 10.86
CA LEU A 116 3.72 13.71 10.66
C LEU A 116 3.62 12.26 11.12
N LEU A 117 4.73 11.51 11.08
CA LEU A 117 4.78 10.14 11.57
C LEU A 117 4.74 10.00 13.10
N LYS A 118 4.68 11.13 13.82
CA LYS A 118 4.56 11.18 15.29
C LYS A 118 3.16 11.61 15.75
N GLU A 119 2.27 11.89 14.81
CA GLU A 119 0.89 12.29 15.06
C GLU A 119 -0.05 11.07 15.02
N LYS A 120 -1.32 11.34 15.31
CA LYS A 120 -2.43 10.39 15.18
C LYS A 120 -3.51 10.95 14.26
N TYR A 121 -4.14 10.07 13.50
CA TYR A 121 -5.10 10.41 12.45
C TYR A 121 -6.41 9.65 12.61
N ASP A 122 -7.49 10.32 12.25
CA ASP A 122 -8.83 9.75 12.21
C ASP A 122 -8.95 8.75 11.04
N TYR A 123 -8.13 8.92 10.00
CA TYR A 123 -7.96 7.97 8.91
C TYR A 123 -6.58 8.09 8.24
N VAL A 124 -6.09 6.98 7.67
CA VAL A 124 -4.89 6.96 6.84
C VAL A 124 -5.24 6.35 5.48
N ALA A 125 -4.82 6.99 4.40
CA ALA A 125 -4.93 6.52 3.03
C ALA A 125 -3.55 6.14 2.49
N SER A 126 -3.46 5.05 1.74
CA SER A 126 -2.22 4.59 1.12
C SER A 126 -2.54 3.94 -0.23
N CYS A 127 -2.29 4.66 -1.32
CA CYS A 127 -2.73 4.28 -2.66
C CYS A 127 -1.54 3.91 -3.54
N GLU A 128 -1.43 2.64 -3.92
CA GLU A 128 -0.31 2.08 -4.69
C GLU A 128 1.04 2.34 -4.01
N VAL A 129 1.17 1.88 -2.76
CA VAL A 129 2.31 2.14 -1.87
C VAL A 129 2.83 0.86 -1.21
N VAL A 130 1.92 0.03 -0.71
CA VAL A 130 2.26 -1.12 0.13
C VAL A 130 3.06 -2.17 -0.62
N GLU A 131 2.88 -2.29 -1.93
CA GLU A 131 3.62 -3.20 -2.81
C GLU A 131 5.12 -2.85 -2.93
N HIS A 132 5.49 -1.63 -2.57
CA HIS A 132 6.86 -1.16 -2.53
C HIS A 132 7.54 -1.42 -1.17
N PHE A 133 6.85 -2.03 -0.19
CA PHE A 133 7.43 -2.23 1.13
C PHE A 133 8.51 -3.30 1.16
N TYR A 134 9.72 -2.90 1.55
CA TYR A 134 10.85 -3.82 1.73
C TYR A 134 10.75 -4.57 3.06
N HIS A 135 10.11 -3.93 4.04
CA HIS A 135 9.91 -4.41 5.41
C HIS A 135 8.44 -4.25 5.82
N PRO A 136 7.50 -4.93 5.15
CA PRO A 136 6.06 -4.69 5.33
C PRO A 136 5.60 -4.90 6.78
N HIS A 137 6.20 -5.81 7.56
CA HIS A 137 5.88 -5.93 8.98
C HIS A 137 6.09 -4.61 9.74
N LYS A 138 7.24 -3.96 9.53
CA LYS A 138 7.57 -2.67 10.15
C LYS A 138 6.63 -1.57 9.66
N GLU A 139 6.36 -1.54 8.36
CA GLU A 139 5.54 -0.48 7.77
C GLU A 139 4.06 -0.59 8.15
N PHE A 140 3.49 -1.80 8.23
CA PHE A 140 2.14 -1.99 8.79
C PHE A 140 2.08 -1.66 10.28
N GLY A 141 3.13 -1.95 11.04
CA GLY A 141 3.27 -1.52 12.43
C GLY A 141 3.25 0.01 12.56
N LEU A 142 3.97 0.70 11.68
CA LEU A 142 3.93 2.16 11.59
C LEU A 142 2.52 2.66 11.23
N LEU A 143 1.93 2.18 10.13
CA LEU A 143 0.58 2.57 9.71
C LEU A 143 -0.45 2.38 10.82
N LYS A 144 -0.41 1.24 11.52
CA LYS A 144 -1.29 0.99 12.69
C LYS A 144 -1.02 1.99 13.81
N SER A 145 0.25 2.34 14.06
CA SER A 145 0.63 3.31 15.09
C SER A 145 0.19 4.75 14.77
N LEU A 146 -0.12 5.08 13.52
CA LEU A 146 -0.62 6.40 13.10
C LEU A 146 -2.12 6.57 13.30
N LEU A 147 -2.86 5.47 13.51
CA LEU A 147 -4.31 5.50 13.67
C LEU A 147 -4.71 5.84 15.11
N ASP A 148 -5.74 6.68 15.25
CA ASP A 148 -6.52 6.81 16.48
C ASP A 148 -7.40 5.57 16.74
N GLU A 149 -8.08 5.53 17.88
CA GLU A 149 -9.05 4.47 18.17
C GLU A 149 -10.20 4.49 17.15
N ASP A 150 -10.60 3.31 16.67
CA ASP A 150 -11.64 3.12 15.64
C ASP A 150 -11.38 3.80 14.28
N ALA A 151 -10.18 4.36 14.07
CA ALA A 151 -9.73 4.90 12.80
C ALA A 151 -9.47 3.79 11.77
N LYS A 152 -9.64 4.13 10.49
CA LYS A 152 -9.51 3.20 9.36
C LYS A 152 -8.24 3.47 8.57
N LEU A 153 -7.60 2.39 8.15
CA LEU A 153 -6.56 2.37 7.13
C LEU A 153 -7.18 1.93 5.80
N TYR A 154 -7.12 2.81 4.81
CA TYR A 154 -7.51 2.53 3.44
C TYR A 154 -6.27 2.26 2.60
N ILE A 155 -6.25 1.13 1.92
CA ILE A 155 -5.17 0.72 1.03
C ILE A 155 -5.77 0.47 -0.34
N MET A 156 -5.13 0.98 -1.39
CA MET A 156 -5.42 0.59 -2.77
C MET A 156 -4.18 -0.11 -3.31
N THR A 157 -4.33 -1.38 -3.71
CA THR A 157 -3.24 -2.18 -4.27
C THR A 157 -3.85 -3.36 -5.05
N ASP A 158 -3.12 -3.93 -6.01
CA ASP A 158 -3.60 -5.13 -6.73
C ASP A 158 -3.29 -6.41 -5.95
N LEU A 159 -4.34 -7.15 -5.60
CA LEU A 159 -4.18 -8.41 -4.90
C LEU A 159 -3.92 -9.53 -5.92
N TYR A 160 -3.01 -10.42 -5.56
CA TYR A 160 -2.81 -11.68 -6.27
C TYR A 160 -3.80 -12.73 -5.75
N ASP A 161 -4.36 -13.52 -6.67
CA ASP A 161 -5.06 -14.75 -6.38
C ASP A 161 -4.75 -15.80 -7.47
N GLU A 162 -5.01 -17.08 -7.18
CA GLU A 162 -4.61 -18.19 -8.05
C GLU A 162 -5.31 -18.22 -9.42
N SER A 163 -6.38 -17.44 -9.62
CA SER A 163 -7.00 -17.29 -10.95
C SER A 163 -6.16 -16.43 -11.91
N ILE A 164 -5.20 -15.67 -11.38
CA ILE A 164 -4.31 -14.82 -12.16
C ILE A 164 -3.13 -15.65 -12.69
N ASP A 165 -2.93 -15.64 -14.01
CA ASP A 165 -1.69 -16.14 -14.61
C ASP A 165 -0.52 -15.22 -14.20
N PHE A 166 0.22 -15.62 -13.18
CA PHE A 166 1.33 -14.84 -12.63
C PHE A 166 2.33 -14.42 -13.71
N ALA A 167 2.62 -15.28 -14.70
CA ALA A 167 3.56 -14.95 -15.77
C ALA A 167 3.09 -13.73 -16.58
N LYS A 168 1.78 -13.59 -16.80
CA LYS A 168 1.17 -12.49 -17.57
C LYS A 168 0.67 -11.32 -16.71
N TRP A 169 0.68 -11.45 -15.38
CA TRP A 169 0.22 -10.39 -14.50
C TRP A 169 1.10 -9.15 -14.65
N TYR A 170 0.51 -8.04 -15.10
CA TYR A 170 1.23 -6.80 -15.40
C TYR A 170 1.81 -6.15 -14.14
N TYR A 171 1.14 -6.33 -13.00
CA TYR A 171 1.47 -5.64 -11.76
C TYR A 171 2.86 -6.00 -11.23
N LYS A 172 3.33 -7.23 -11.45
CA LYS A 172 4.69 -7.64 -11.07
C LYS A 172 5.80 -7.08 -11.96
N ASN A 173 5.45 -6.50 -13.12
CA ASN A 173 6.42 -6.06 -14.12
C ASN A 173 7.02 -4.69 -13.78
N ASP A 174 6.46 -3.97 -12.82
CA ASP A 174 7.12 -2.81 -12.24
C ASP A 174 8.22 -3.30 -11.28
N SER A 175 9.47 -2.92 -11.56
CA SER A 175 10.63 -3.34 -10.75
C SER A 175 10.59 -2.84 -9.31
N THR A 176 9.79 -1.81 -9.02
CA THR A 176 9.60 -1.30 -7.65
C THR A 176 8.54 -2.07 -6.88
N HIS A 177 7.74 -2.92 -7.54
CA HIS A 177 6.76 -3.77 -6.86
C HIS A 177 7.50 -5.01 -6.35
N VAL A 178 7.90 -4.97 -5.09
CA VAL A 178 8.76 -6.00 -4.48
C VAL A 178 7.99 -6.94 -3.56
N PHE A 179 6.76 -6.58 -3.20
CA PHE A 179 5.90 -7.34 -2.30
C PHE A 179 4.45 -7.32 -2.83
N PHE A 180 3.78 -8.47 -2.77
CA PHE A 180 2.44 -8.66 -3.31
C PHE A 180 1.55 -9.35 -2.27
N TYR A 181 0.32 -8.89 -2.21
CA TYR A 181 -0.64 -9.29 -1.19
C TYR A 181 -1.70 -10.19 -1.79
N THR A 182 -2.12 -11.20 -1.03
CA THR A 182 -3.33 -11.99 -1.27
C THR A 182 -4.39 -11.64 -0.22
N LYS A 183 -5.61 -12.17 -0.38
CA LYS A 183 -6.67 -12.07 0.63
C LYS A 183 -6.18 -12.57 2.00
N GLU A 184 -5.57 -13.74 2.02
CA GLU A 184 -5.04 -14.40 3.22
C GLU A 184 -3.91 -13.58 3.86
N SER A 185 -3.09 -12.89 3.06
CA SER A 185 -2.06 -12.01 3.61
C SER A 185 -2.65 -10.81 4.36
N PHE A 186 -3.78 -10.26 3.89
CA PHE A 186 -4.49 -9.20 4.61
C PHE A 186 -5.24 -9.72 5.84
N GLU A 187 -5.77 -10.95 5.79
CA GLU A 187 -6.34 -11.61 6.97
C GLU A 187 -5.26 -11.83 8.04
N TRP A 188 -4.04 -12.18 7.63
CA TRP A 188 -2.89 -12.27 8.52
C TRP A 188 -2.53 -10.91 9.11
N ILE A 189 -2.42 -9.86 8.29
CA ILE A 189 -2.15 -8.47 8.74
C ILE A 189 -3.22 -8.01 9.73
N GLN A 190 -4.49 -8.27 9.44
CA GLN A 190 -5.61 -7.92 10.31
C GLN A 190 -5.40 -8.52 11.70
N LYS A 191 -5.10 -9.82 11.77
CA LYS A 191 -4.89 -10.54 13.03
C LYS A 191 -3.63 -10.07 13.77
N GLU A 192 -2.51 -9.94 13.06
CA GLU A 192 -1.21 -9.59 13.65
C GLU A 192 -1.23 -8.20 14.29
N PHE A 193 -1.77 -7.21 13.57
CA PHE A 193 -1.78 -5.81 14.03
C PHE A 193 -3.05 -5.44 14.81
N GLY A 194 -3.91 -6.42 15.10
CA GLY A 194 -5.09 -6.23 15.96
C GLY A 194 -6.16 -5.33 15.36
N PHE A 195 -6.35 -5.36 14.04
CA PHE A 195 -7.50 -4.72 13.40
C PHE A 195 -8.77 -5.53 13.68
N LYS A 196 -9.85 -4.85 14.08
CA LYS A 196 -11.15 -5.45 14.39
C LYS A 196 -11.83 -6.01 13.14
N SER A 197 -11.64 -5.37 11.98
CA SER A 197 -12.25 -5.82 10.73
C SER A 197 -11.34 -5.64 9.51
N LEU A 198 -11.62 -6.45 8.50
CA LEU A 198 -11.04 -6.39 7.16
C LEU A 198 -12.17 -6.43 6.14
N LYS A 199 -12.17 -5.47 5.21
CA LYS A 199 -13.02 -5.47 4.02
C LYS A 199 -12.12 -5.36 2.79
N ILE A 200 -12.39 -6.20 1.80
CA ILE A 200 -11.72 -6.16 0.50
C ILE A 200 -12.79 -6.00 -0.57
N ASP A 201 -12.71 -4.93 -1.35
CA ASP A 201 -13.56 -4.65 -2.50
C ASP A 201 -12.68 -4.32 -3.70
N LYS A 202 -12.44 -5.34 -4.55
CA LYS A 202 -11.47 -5.28 -5.64
C LYS A 202 -10.09 -4.86 -5.10
N ARG A 203 -9.56 -3.71 -5.54
CA ARG A 203 -8.28 -3.15 -5.11
C ARG A 203 -8.35 -2.38 -3.79
N LEU A 204 -9.55 -2.01 -3.32
CA LEU A 204 -9.70 -1.27 -2.08
C LEU A 204 -9.74 -2.24 -0.90
N VAL A 205 -8.75 -2.13 -0.02
CA VAL A 205 -8.69 -2.81 1.26
C VAL A 205 -8.94 -1.80 2.37
N THR A 206 -9.79 -2.16 3.32
CA THR A 206 -10.10 -1.34 4.50
C THR A 206 -9.87 -2.16 5.76
N LEU A 207 -8.99 -1.67 6.62
CA LEU A 207 -8.68 -2.23 7.94
C LEU A 207 -9.17 -1.25 9.01
N SER A 208 -9.87 -1.73 10.04
CA SER A 208 -10.41 -0.93 11.16
C SER A 208 -10.16 -1.62 12.49
#